data_AF-A0A5B7G5J7-F1
#
_entry.id   AF-A0A5B7G5J7-F1
#
_cell.length_a   1.000
_cell.length_b   1.000
_cell.length_c   1.000
_cell.angle_alpha   90.00
_cell.angle_beta   90.00
_cell.angle_gamma   90.00
#
_symmetry.space_group_name_H-M   'P 1'
#
loop_
_entity.id
_entity.type
_entity.pdbx_description
1 polymer ?
#
loop_
_entity_poly.entity_id
_entity_poly.type
_entity_poly.pdbx_seq_one_letter_code
_entity_poly.pdbx_strand_id
1 'polypeptide(L)'
;MYVRFVPANALDIETNATDTMYHSQEEEHSWWLLDLGETRTIHAVEILSRLDNSPERLHDVEIRVGSNLATNYEDFSHYIYFSTYAGPYSADQGRLSCFRADGVSGRFVAIMKVKPSDTDQLQLVDVNVLVRKE
;
A
#
# COMPACT_ATOMS: atom_id res chain seq x y z
N MET A 1 0.62 2.57 -21.69
CA MET A 1 1.34 3.71 -21.08
C MET A 1 0.70 3.94 -19.72
N TYR A 2 1.37 3.57 -18.63
CA TYR A 2 0.81 3.65 -17.28
C TYR A 2 0.94 5.07 -16.74
N VAL A 3 -0.07 5.55 -16.02
CA VAL A 3 0.03 6.81 -15.29
C VAL A 3 0.60 6.47 -13.92
N ARG A 4 1.78 7.01 -13.60
CA ARG A 4 2.41 6.85 -12.30
C ARG A 4 1.73 7.84 -11.34
N PHE A 5 0.87 7.33 -10.47
CA PHE A 5 0.44 8.08 -9.31
C PHE A 5 1.51 7.92 -8.25
N VAL A 6 2.41 8.90 -8.18
CA VAL A 6 3.26 9.11 -7.02
C VAL A 6 2.32 9.83 -6.04
N PRO A 7 1.81 9.19 -4.98
CA PRO A 7 1.29 9.97 -3.86
C PRO A 7 2.42 10.91 -3.53
N ALA A 8 2.17 12.23 -3.49
CA ALA A 8 3.18 13.17 -3.03
C ALA A 8 3.73 12.56 -1.73
N ASN A 9 4.96 12.06 -1.84
CA ASN A 9 5.66 10.99 -1.13
C ASN A 9 4.84 10.01 -0.25
N ALA A 10 5.52 9.13 0.45
CA ALA A 10 5.16 8.96 1.85
C ALA A 10 5.22 10.35 2.52
N LEU A 11 4.16 11.15 2.40
CA LEU A 11 4.09 12.48 3.00
C LEU A 11 3.85 12.32 4.50
N ASP A 12 4.97 12.22 5.18
CA ASP A 12 5.20 12.77 6.49
C ASP A 12 4.32 14.01 6.76
N ILE A 13 3.51 13.98 7.82
CA ILE A 13 2.86 15.20 8.32
C ILE A 13 3.86 16.11 9.05
N GLU A 14 5.11 15.67 9.30
CA GLU A 14 6.03 16.41 10.18
C GLU A 14 7.37 16.92 9.61
N THR A 15 7.95 16.44 8.50
CA THR A 15 9.25 16.97 8.04
C THR A 15 9.52 16.94 6.53
N ASN A 16 10.02 18.08 6.06
CA ASN A 16 10.29 18.43 4.68
C ASN A 16 11.75 18.08 4.30
N ALA A 17 12.09 16.83 4.01
CA ALA A 17 13.42 16.46 3.50
C ALA A 17 13.38 15.23 2.59
N THR A 18 14.25 15.22 1.59
CA THR A 18 14.35 14.22 0.49
C THR A 18 14.85 12.82 0.93
N ASP A 19 14.27 12.26 1.99
CA ASP A 19 14.61 10.97 2.65
C ASP A 19 13.34 10.23 3.14
N THR A 20 12.18 10.50 2.52
CA THR A 20 10.86 10.18 3.07
C THR A 20 10.35 8.80 2.66
N MET A 21 10.37 7.83 3.57
CA MET A 21 9.55 6.61 3.52
C MET A 21 8.36 6.74 4.47
N TYR A 22 7.30 5.98 4.23
CA TYR A 22 6.17 5.91 5.15
C TYR A 22 6.51 4.87 6.20
N HIS A 23 6.35 5.24 7.46
CA HIS A 23 6.26 4.29 8.57
C HIS A 23 5.04 4.65 9.41
N SER A 24 4.24 3.66 9.81
CA SER A 24 3.22 3.87 10.83
C SER A 24 3.85 4.03 12.22
N GLN A 25 3.03 4.32 13.23
CA GLN A 25 3.39 4.05 14.61
C GLN A 25 3.43 2.53 14.87
N GLU A 26 3.95 2.13 16.02
CA GLU A 26 3.84 0.74 16.49
C GLU A 26 2.44 0.50 17.04
N GLU A 27 1.53 0.10 16.15
CA GLU A 27 0.11 -0.07 16.43
C GLU A 27 -0.47 -1.25 15.64
N GLU A 28 -1.53 -1.85 16.18
CA GLU A 28 -2.29 -2.87 15.46
C GLU A 28 -3.02 -2.26 14.26
N HIS A 29 -3.19 -3.07 13.20
CA HIS A 29 -3.92 -2.67 12.00
C HIS A 29 -3.37 -1.44 11.28
N SER A 30 -2.05 -1.22 11.37
CA SER A 30 -1.40 -0.13 10.63
C SER A 30 -1.68 -0.20 9.13
N TRP A 31 -1.94 0.97 8.54
CA TRP A 31 -2.48 1.07 7.20
C TRP A 31 -1.96 2.30 6.45
N TRP A 32 -2.03 2.22 5.14
CA TRP A 32 -1.75 3.32 4.23
C TRP A 32 -2.82 3.38 3.15
N LEU A 33 -3.29 4.58 2.81
CA LEU A 33 -4.36 4.79 1.83
C LEU A 33 -3.96 5.79 0.74
N LEU A 34 -4.10 5.38 -0.51
CA LEU A 34 -3.97 6.23 -1.69
C LEU A 34 -5.33 6.68 -2.20
N ASP A 35 -5.48 7.98 -2.49
CA ASP A 35 -6.57 8.50 -3.32
C ASP A 35 -6.05 8.77 -4.74
N LEU A 36 -6.61 8.07 -5.75
CA LEU A 36 -6.27 8.26 -7.16
C LEU A 36 -6.92 9.51 -7.78
N GLY A 37 -7.77 10.22 -7.03
CA GLY A 37 -8.53 11.40 -7.45
C GLY A 37 -9.82 11.07 -8.20
N GLU A 38 -9.84 9.97 -8.95
CA GLU A 38 -11.01 9.47 -9.67
C GLU A 38 -11.02 7.94 -9.75
N THR A 39 -12.15 7.36 -10.13
CA THR A 39 -12.28 5.92 -10.32
C THR A 39 -11.44 5.47 -11.52
N ARG A 40 -10.53 4.53 -11.28
CA ARG A 40 -9.67 3.91 -12.29
C ARG A 40 -9.76 2.39 -12.21
N THR A 41 -9.51 1.71 -13.32
CA THR A 41 -9.33 0.24 -13.30
C THR A 41 -7.88 -0.09 -12.97
N ILE A 42 -7.65 -0.61 -11.77
CA ILE A 42 -6.34 -0.95 -11.21
C ILE A 42 -6.00 -2.39 -11.57
N HIS A 43 -4.85 -2.61 -12.19
CA HIS A 43 -4.37 -3.94 -12.60
C HIS A 43 -3.16 -4.41 -11.80
N ALA A 44 -2.36 -3.49 -11.28
CA ALA A 44 -1.24 -3.86 -10.43
C ALA A 44 -1.04 -2.86 -9.31
N VAL A 45 -0.64 -3.38 -8.16
CA VAL A 45 -0.10 -2.59 -7.05
C VAL A 45 1.27 -3.14 -6.77
N GLU A 46 2.25 -2.26 -6.78
CA GLU A 46 3.65 -2.64 -6.70
C GLU A 46 4.35 -1.88 -5.59
N ILE A 47 4.91 -2.61 -4.63
CA ILE A 47 5.36 -2.11 -3.34
C ILE A 47 6.86 -2.32 -3.20
N LEU A 48 7.56 -1.29 -2.79
CA LEU A 48 8.95 -1.35 -2.34
C LEU A 48 8.97 -1.04 -0.83
N SER A 49 9.48 -1.97 -0.04
CA SER A 49 9.68 -1.75 1.40
C SER A 49 11.07 -1.19 1.70
N ARG A 50 11.33 -0.93 2.98
CA ARG A 50 12.63 -0.53 3.50
C ARG A 50 13.67 -1.62 3.23
N LEU A 51 14.87 -1.24 2.78
CA LEU A 51 15.92 -2.20 2.38
C LEU A 51 17.09 -2.26 3.37
N ASP A 52 17.36 -1.16 4.07
CA ASP A 52 18.55 -0.95 4.90
C ASP A 52 18.39 -1.41 6.35
N ASN A 53 17.15 -1.45 6.86
CA ASN A 53 16.88 -1.80 8.26
C ASN A 53 15.48 -2.39 8.42
N SER A 54 15.41 -3.57 9.03
CA SER A 54 14.18 -4.34 9.28
C SER A 54 13.22 -4.50 8.08
N PRO A 55 13.72 -4.94 6.89
CA PRO A 55 12.86 -5.27 5.76
C PRO A 55 11.76 -6.28 6.12
N GLU A 56 12.01 -7.17 7.07
CA GLU A 56 11.10 -8.23 7.49
C GLU A 56 9.77 -7.72 8.06
N ARG A 57 9.69 -6.46 8.52
CA ARG A 57 8.48 -5.83 9.08
C ARG A 57 7.32 -5.72 8.09
N LEU A 58 7.64 -5.70 6.79
CA LEU A 58 6.60 -5.85 5.77
C LEU A 58 6.26 -7.33 5.65
N HIS A 59 5.20 -7.73 6.34
CA HIS A 59 4.63 -9.07 6.32
C HIS A 59 3.14 -8.99 6.66
N ASP A 60 2.40 -10.04 6.29
CA ASP A 60 0.95 -10.18 6.52
C ASP A 60 0.16 -8.93 6.11
N VAL A 61 0.36 -8.50 4.86
CA VAL A 61 -0.27 -7.30 4.29
C VAL A 61 -1.41 -7.67 3.36
N GLU A 62 -2.53 -6.97 3.45
CA GLU A 62 -3.61 -6.98 2.46
C GLU A 62 -3.65 -5.69 1.65
N ILE A 63 -3.97 -5.83 0.37
CA ILE A 63 -4.25 -4.73 -0.54
C ILE A 63 -5.73 -4.77 -0.88
N ARG A 64 -6.42 -3.64 -0.73
CA ARG A 64 -7.86 -3.51 -1.01
C ARG A 64 -8.17 -2.25 -1.80
N VAL A 65 -9.25 -2.29 -2.57
CA VAL A 65 -9.66 -1.22 -3.47
C VAL A 65 -11.09 -0.77 -3.16
N GLY A 66 -11.26 0.53 -2.94
CA GLY A 66 -12.53 1.15 -2.58
C GLY A 66 -13.00 2.17 -3.60
N SER A 67 -14.32 2.28 -3.78
CA SER A 67 -14.93 3.33 -4.61
C SER A 67 -15.13 4.65 -3.86
N ASN A 68 -15.32 4.59 -2.53
CA ASN A 68 -15.55 5.73 -1.65
C ASN A 68 -14.51 5.76 -0.53
N LEU A 69 -14.28 6.93 0.07
CA LEU A 69 -13.39 7.08 1.21
C LEU A 69 -13.86 6.17 2.38
N ALA A 70 -12.91 5.51 3.04
CA ALA A 70 -13.20 4.61 4.14
C ALA A 70 -13.84 5.36 5.31
N THR A 71 -14.83 4.73 5.95
CA THR A 71 -15.47 5.25 7.17
C THR A 71 -14.84 4.68 8.45
N ASN A 72 -14.06 3.61 8.32
CA ASN A 72 -13.27 3.00 9.37
C ASN A 72 -11.89 2.63 8.78
N TYR A 73 -10.82 2.98 9.49
CA TYR A 73 -9.44 2.74 9.06
C TYR A 73 -8.77 1.56 9.80
N GLU A 74 -9.43 1.00 10.84
CA GLU A 74 -8.99 -0.24 11.48
C GLU A 74 -9.31 -1.48 10.63
N ASP A 75 -10.26 -1.37 9.70
CA ASP A 75 -10.68 -2.46 8.83
C ASP A 75 -11.17 -1.97 7.46
N PHE A 76 -10.52 -2.45 6.40
CA PHE A 76 -10.92 -2.21 5.01
C PHE A 76 -11.73 -3.36 4.41
N SER A 77 -12.36 -4.24 5.20
CA SER A 77 -13.15 -5.38 4.72
C SER A 77 -14.30 -4.99 3.77
N HIS A 78 -14.80 -3.77 3.89
CA HIS A 78 -15.81 -3.16 3.01
C HIS A 78 -15.27 -2.79 1.62
N TYR A 79 -13.94 -2.71 1.45
CA TYR A 79 -13.30 -2.58 0.15
C TYR A 79 -13.12 -3.94 -0.53
N ILE A 80 -13.03 -3.92 -1.86
CA ILE A 80 -12.80 -5.12 -2.67
C ILE A 80 -11.40 -5.64 -2.39
N TYR A 81 -11.28 -6.91 -2.02
CA TYR A 81 -10.00 -7.59 -1.89
C TYR A 81 -9.24 -7.56 -3.23
N PHE A 82 -7.99 -7.07 -3.20
CA PHE A 82 -7.13 -7.01 -4.38
C PHE A 82 -6.06 -8.10 -4.33
N SER A 83 -5.25 -8.14 -3.26
CA SER A 83 -4.18 -9.14 -3.11
C SER A 83 -3.74 -9.22 -1.66
N THR A 84 -2.88 -10.18 -1.35
CA THR A 84 -2.16 -10.27 -0.08
C THR A 84 -0.69 -10.56 -0.32
N TYR A 85 0.12 -10.20 0.66
CA TYR A 85 1.52 -10.57 0.76
C TYR A 85 1.78 -11.11 2.17
N ALA A 86 2.04 -12.42 2.26
CA ALA A 86 2.31 -13.06 3.55
C ALA A 86 3.66 -12.62 4.15
N GLY A 87 4.66 -12.38 3.31
CA GLY A 87 6.01 -12.04 3.76
C GLY A 87 6.72 -13.17 4.53
N PRO A 88 7.74 -12.81 5.33
CA PRO A 88 8.32 -11.47 5.46
C PRO A 88 9.09 -11.03 4.22
N TYR A 89 9.17 -9.71 4.03
CA TYR A 89 9.96 -9.10 2.97
C TYR A 89 11.45 -9.19 3.24
N SER A 90 12.23 -9.35 2.16
CA SER A 90 13.69 -9.38 2.18
C SER A 90 14.24 -8.29 1.26
N ALA A 91 15.36 -7.69 1.66
CA ALA A 91 15.98 -6.58 0.93
C ALA A 91 16.41 -6.95 -0.52
N ASP A 92 16.66 -8.23 -0.79
CA ASP A 92 17.01 -8.75 -2.11
C ASP A 92 15.79 -9.07 -3.00
N GLN A 93 14.58 -9.06 -2.45
CA GLN A 93 13.34 -9.37 -3.19
C GLN A 93 12.99 -8.28 -4.22
N GLY A 94 13.49 -7.06 -4.00
CA GLY A 94 13.15 -5.91 -4.83
C GLY A 94 11.64 -5.64 -4.78
N ARG A 95 11.08 -5.16 -5.88
CA ARG A 95 9.70 -4.66 -5.85
C ARG A 95 8.67 -5.80 -5.88
N LEU A 96 7.82 -5.86 -4.86
CA LEU A 96 6.66 -6.75 -4.84
C LEU A 96 5.69 -6.30 -5.93
N SER A 97 5.22 -7.23 -6.77
CA SER A 97 4.23 -6.93 -7.81
C SER A 97 3.00 -7.80 -7.62
N CYS A 98 1.90 -7.17 -7.19
CA CYS A 98 0.60 -7.82 -7.08
C CYS A 98 -0.21 -7.50 -8.33
N PHE A 99 -0.44 -8.48 -9.20
CA PHE A 99 -1.13 -8.30 -10.48
C PHE A 99 -2.49 -9.00 -10.51
N ARG A 100 -3.48 -8.31 -11.08
CA ARG A 100 -4.82 -8.84 -11.39
C ARG A 100 -5.16 -8.63 -12.86
N ALA A 101 -5.36 -9.75 -13.56
CA ALA A 101 -5.68 -9.75 -14.99
C ALA A 101 -7.06 -9.13 -15.28
N ASP A 102 -8.05 -9.39 -14.43
CA ASP A 102 -9.40 -8.84 -14.49
C ASP A 102 -9.44 -7.36 -14.09
N GLY A 103 -8.49 -6.93 -13.26
CA GLY A 103 -8.44 -5.59 -12.69
C GLY A 103 -9.56 -5.34 -11.67
N VAL A 104 -9.40 -4.29 -10.88
CA VAL A 104 -10.43 -3.85 -9.92
C VAL A 104 -10.68 -2.37 -10.13
N SER A 105 -11.95 -2.01 -10.32
CA SER A 105 -12.37 -0.62 -10.48
C SER A 105 -12.55 0.03 -9.11
N GLY A 106 -11.88 1.16 -8.89
CA GLY A 106 -12.01 1.95 -7.66
C GLY A 106 -11.15 3.22 -7.70
N ARG A 107 -11.28 4.04 -6.66
CA ARG A 107 -10.56 5.30 -6.50
C ARG A 107 -9.51 5.22 -5.39
N PHE A 108 -9.78 4.43 -4.36
CA PHE A 108 -8.93 4.33 -3.18
C PHE A 108 -8.19 2.99 -3.16
N VAL A 109 -6.89 3.00 -2.83
CA VAL A 109 -6.09 1.79 -2.64
C VAL A 109 -5.55 1.76 -1.22
N ALA A 110 -5.97 0.77 -0.45
CA ALA A 110 -5.52 0.54 0.92
C ALA A 110 -4.48 -0.58 0.96
N ILE A 111 -3.44 -0.38 1.79
CA ILE A 111 -2.44 -1.38 2.15
C ILE A 111 -2.47 -1.46 3.68
N MET A 112 -2.75 -2.63 4.26
CA MET A 112 -2.93 -2.78 5.72
C MET A 112 -2.25 -4.05 6.24
N LYS A 113 -1.67 -3.99 7.44
CA LYS A 113 -1.23 -5.20 8.18
C LYS A 113 -2.46 -5.89 8.79
N VAL A 114 -2.58 -7.20 8.59
CA VAL A 114 -3.78 -7.97 8.98
C VAL A 114 -3.53 -9.03 10.05
N LYS A 115 -2.28 -9.22 10.47
CA LYS A 115 -1.95 -10.15 11.54
C LYS A 115 -2.45 -9.60 12.90
N PRO A 116 -3.26 -10.36 13.65
CA PRO A 116 -3.72 -9.92 14.97
C PRO A 116 -2.55 -9.71 15.95
N SER A 117 -2.64 -8.68 16.81
CA SER A 117 -1.61 -8.36 17.81
C SER A 117 -0.22 -8.04 17.24
N ASP A 118 -0.14 -7.78 15.94
CA ASP A 118 1.07 -7.31 15.29
C ASP A 118 1.15 -5.79 15.38
N THR A 119 2.24 -5.31 15.97
CA THR A 119 2.53 -3.89 16.16
C THR A 119 3.74 -3.45 15.34
N ASP A 120 4.25 -4.30 14.45
CA ASP A 120 5.33 -3.90 13.54
C ASP A 120 4.86 -2.75 12.65
N GLN A 121 5.74 -1.77 12.45
CA GLN A 121 5.43 -0.63 11.59
C GLN A 121 5.21 -1.06 10.15
N LEU A 122 4.16 -0.54 9.50
CA LEU A 122 4.00 -0.65 8.06
C LEU A 122 5.01 0.29 7.38
N GLN A 123 6.00 -0.27 6.69
CA GLN A 123 7.09 0.48 6.06
C GLN A 123 7.00 0.42 4.53
N LEU A 124 6.79 1.58 3.89
CA LEU A 124 6.61 1.72 2.44
C LEU A 124 7.53 2.81 1.90
N VAL A 125 8.50 2.44 1.07
CA VAL A 125 9.42 3.37 0.40
C VAL A 125 8.81 3.91 -0.89
N ASP A 126 8.22 3.03 -1.71
CA ASP A 126 7.52 3.42 -2.94
C ASP A 126 6.33 2.50 -3.16
N VAL A 127 5.22 3.07 -3.63
CA VAL A 127 4.03 2.32 -4.06
C VAL A 127 3.62 2.88 -5.40
N ASN A 128 3.63 2.03 -6.44
CA ASN A 128 3.03 2.42 -7.72
C ASN A 128 1.78 1.60 -8.01
N VAL A 129 0.75 2.29 -8.48
CA VAL A 129 -0.53 1.70 -8.88
C VAL A 129 -0.64 1.79 -10.40
N LEU A 130 -0.73 0.64 -11.06
CA LEU A 130 -0.83 0.54 -12.50
C LEU A 130 -2.30 0.48 -12.89
N VAL A 131 -2.76 1.56 -13.51
CA VAL A 131 -4.12 1.70 -14.02
C VAL A 131 -4.17 1.52 -15.54
N ARG A 132 -5.29 1.01 -16.05
CA ARG A 132 -5.54 0.97 -17.50
C ARG A 132 -5.62 2.41 -18.03
N LYS A 133 -4.94 2.67 -19.15
CA LYS A 133 -5.17 3.90 -19.91
C LYS A 133 -6.47 3.78 -20.69
N GLU A 134 -7.33 4.75 -20.52
CA GLU A 134 -8.45 5.03 -21.41
C GLU A 134 -7.96 5.64 -22.72
#